data_AF-A0A818QWJ6-F1
#
_entry.id   AF-A0A818QWJ6-F1
#
_cell.length_a   1.000
_cell.length_b   1.000
_cell.length_c   1.000
_cell.angle_alpha   90.00
_cell.angle_beta   90.00
_cell.angle_gamma   90.00
#
_symmetry.space_group_name_H-M   'P 1'
#
loop_
_entity.id
_entity.type
_entity.pdbx_description
1 polymer ?
#
loop_
_entity_poly.entity_id
_entity_poly.type
_entity_poly.pdbx_seq_one_letter_code
_entity_poly.pdbx_strand_id
1 'polypeptide(L)'
;MIVKGDDRLSKEAQYNATMLMNILLLCASLSSRQVLEIHRLTNEAFNWLCAAQSLGKPITQMTLNTFHYAGVSAKNVTLARNDAEQCKQVLCRLEHCTLRKVTTNTAIYYDPVPQETVISEDQEWINTYYEMPDQDIKNISQWLLRIELDKKCMTDRELTMEQISEKIYQGFGDCRNVIFNDDNAEKLVLRIRASDQINLSTEEEQNDIRHMDDNTFLQCLQSVMLSDLTLQGIEEFKLIIMEKLKKNAEWTLKTDGTALKRVLSTKNVDSCRTYTNDVVEIFDVLGIEAVRKAIKREMNYVISFDGSYINYRHLAVLCDVMTTKGHLMAIKRHRINKQDVEPIMRCSFEKTVDVLIEAAAHSEYDSLKGVYEKILLGQLAKIGTGSLDLLLDVEKYSSAVKLRMNNDDNASLEIISKYTMEKFNESNISPSISWNNSIPPSPSYCSSTTLVHVT
;
A
#
# COMPACT_ATOMS: atom_id res chain seq x y z
N MET A 1 23.97 -25.46 10.92
CA MET A 1 22.50 -25.50 10.73
C MET A 1 21.87 -24.39 11.54
N ILE A 2 20.85 -23.73 10.99
CA ILE A 2 20.12 -22.60 11.58
C ILE A 2 18.99 -23.14 12.48
N VAL A 3 18.19 -24.07 11.96
CA VAL A 3 17.19 -24.84 12.70
C VAL A 3 17.78 -26.20 13.03
N LYS A 4 17.75 -26.59 14.30
CA LYS A 4 18.19 -27.92 14.78
C LYS A 4 16.97 -28.81 14.96
N GLY A 5 17.07 -30.06 14.54
CA GLY A 5 16.03 -31.08 14.75
C GLY A 5 16.03 -32.12 13.62
N ASP A 6 15.79 -33.37 13.99
CA ASP A 6 15.73 -34.49 13.04
C ASP A 6 14.33 -34.71 12.45
N ASP A 7 13.34 -34.02 12.99
CA ASP A 7 11.96 -34.06 12.54
C ASP A 7 11.83 -33.56 11.09
N ARG A 8 10.83 -34.09 10.39
CA ARG A 8 10.57 -33.74 8.98
C ARG A 8 10.41 -32.22 8.78
N LEU A 9 9.64 -31.58 9.65
CA LEU A 9 9.37 -30.14 9.59
C LEU A 9 10.64 -29.31 9.85
N SER A 10 11.45 -29.71 10.83
CA SER A 10 12.71 -29.03 11.16
C SER A 10 13.71 -29.11 10.01
N LYS A 11 13.78 -30.26 9.33
CA LYS A 11 14.60 -30.45 8.12
C LYS A 11 14.14 -29.58 6.95
N GLU A 12 12.83 -29.51 6.70
CA GLU A 12 12.26 -28.65 5.66
C GLU A 12 12.50 -27.16 5.93
N ALA A 13 12.28 -26.71 7.18
CA ALA A 13 12.57 -25.36 7.61
C ALA A 13 14.07 -25.01 7.46
N GLN A 14 14.96 -25.93 7.82
CA GLN A 14 16.41 -25.76 7.66
C GLN A 14 16.80 -25.65 6.18
N TYR A 15 16.21 -26.46 5.31
CA TYR A 15 16.44 -26.41 3.87
C TYR A 15 16.02 -25.06 3.30
N ASN A 16 14.80 -24.61 3.59
CA ASN A 16 14.27 -23.34 3.10
C ASN A 16 15.06 -22.12 3.61
N ALA A 17 15.47 -22.14 4.88
CA ALA A 17 16.24 -21.05 5.48
C ALA A 17 17.65 -20.88 4.87
N THR A 18 18.24 -21.96 4.37
CA THR A 18 19.60 -21.95 3.78
C THR A 18 19.61 -22.02 2.26
N MET A 19 18.46 -22.12 1.60
CA MET A 19 18.33 -22.36 0.17
C MET A 19 19.14 -21.37 -0.68
N LEU A 20 18.94 -20.06 -0.49
CA LEU A 20 19.66 -19.03 -1.26
C LEU A 20 21.19 -19.10 -1.05
N MET A 21 21.61 -19.31 0.20
CA MET A 21 23.03 -19.44 0.55
C MET A 21 23.63 -20.69 -0.10
N ASN A 22 22.93 -21.82 -0.06
CA ASN A 22 23.38 -23.07 -0.66
C ASN A 22 23.52 -22.94 -2.18
N ILE A 23 22.56 -22.29 -2.85
CA ILE A 23 22.63 -22.04 -4.30
C ILE A 23 23.86 -21.19 -4.64
N LEU A 24 24.11 -20.12 -3.90
CA LEU A 24 25.26 -19.24 -4.13
C LEU A 24 26.61 -19.92 -3.87
N LEU A 25 26.71 -20.70 -2.78
CA LEU A 25 27.94 -21.39 -2.41
C LEU A 25 28.21 -22.58 -3.34
N LEU A 26 27.28 -23.55 -3.43
CA LEU A 26 27.51 -24.80 -4.15
C LEU A 26 27.46 -24.63 -5.67
N CYS A 27 26.49 -23.89 -6.20
CA CYS A 27 26.25 -23.87 -7.64
C CYS A 27 27.01 -22.74 -8.35
N ALA A 28 27.13 -21.57 -7.72
CA ALA A 28 27.67 -20.38 -8.38
C ALA A 28 29.13 -20.07 -8.08
N SER A 29 29.65 -20.51 -6.93
CA SER A 29 31.01 -20.15 -6.46
C SER A 29 31.95 -21.35 -6.34
N LEU A 30 31.45 -22.48 -5.84
CA LEU A 30 32.22 -23.71 -5.62
C LEU A 30 31.84 -24.83 -6.60
N SER A 31 31.41 -24.47 -7.80
CA SER A 31 31.16 -25.47 -8.84
C SER A 31 32.45 -26.20 -9.20
N SER A 32 32.37 -27.49 -9.50
CA SER A 32 33.55 -28.34 -9.77
C SER A 32 34.48 -27.74 -10.83
N ARG A 33 33.90 -27.11 -11.86
CA ARG A 33 34.65 -26.40 -12.90
C ARG A 33 35.35 -25.15 -12.38
N GLN A 34 34.67 -24.28 -11.63
CA GLN A 34 35.31 -23.07 -11.08
C GLN A 34 36.40 -23.41 -10.07
N VAL A 35 36.18 -24.44 -9.24
CA VAL A 35 37.15 -24.90 -8.24
C VAL A 35 38.42 -25.42 -8.90
N LEU A 36 38.30 -26.14 -10.02
CA LEU A 36 39.44 -26.72 -10.74
C LEU A 36 40.14 -25.73 -11.69
N GLU A 37 39.38 -24.96 -12.47
CA GLU A 37 39.95 -24.06 -13.50
C GLU A 37 40.40 -22.72 -12.93
N ILE A 38 39.58 -22.11 -12.07
CA ILE A 38 39.80 -20.74 -11.56
C ILE A 38 40.55 -20.79 -10.22
N HIS A 39 40.03 -21.53 -9.26
CA HIS A 39 40.57 -21.52 -7.90
C HIS A 39 41.72 -22.52 -7.69
N ARG A 40 41.85 -23.54 -8.56
CA ARG A 40 42.88 -24.59 -8.50
C ARG A 40 43.11 -25.14 -7.08
N LEU A 41 42.03 -25.35 -6.34
CA LEU A 41 42.10 -25.72 -4.92
C LEU A 41 42.48 -27.21 -4.78
N THR A 42 43.44 -27.49 -3.90
CA THR A 42 43.70 -28.85 -3.39
C THR A 42 42.61 -29.23 -2.38
N ASN A 43 42.39 -30.54 -2.15
CA ASN A 43 41.36 -31.03 -1.22
C ASN A 43 41.47 -30.44 0.20
N GLU A 44 42.69 -30.18 0.68
CA GLU A 44 42.92 -29.57 2.00
C GLU A 44 42.53 -28.08 2.04
N ALA A 45 42.82 -27.33 0.98
CA ALA A 45 42.45 -25.92 0.85
C ALA A 45 40.94 -25.73 0.70
N PHE A 46 40.25 -26.67 0.06
CA PHE A 46 38.78 -26.66 -0.06
C PHE A 46 38.07 -26.79 1.29
N ASN A 47 38.55 -27.69 2.16
CA ASN A 47 38.01 -27.86 3.51
C ASN A 47 38.23 -26.61 4.37
N TRP A 48 39.40 -25.98 4.25
CA TRP A 48 39.72 -24.74 4.97
C TRP A 48 38.88 -23.55 4.49
N LEU A 49 38.63 -23.44 3.17
CA LEU A 49 37.81 -22.38 2.60
C LEU A 49 36.33 -22.49 3.00
N CYS A 50 35.77 -23.72 3.04
CA CYS A 50 34.40 -23.95 3.49
C CYS A 50 34.21 -23.55 4.97
N ALA A 51 35.22 -23.81 5.82
CA ALA A 51 35.22 -23.38 7.21
C ALA A 51 35.35 -21.85 7.35
N ALA A 52 36.22 -21.22 6.55
CA ALA A 52 36.46 -19.78 6.58
C ALA A 52 35.30 -18.94 6.01
N GLN A 53 34.66 -19.38 4.91
CA GLN A 53 33.51 -18.70 4.32
C GLN A 53 32.24 -18.80 5.18
N SER A 54 32.14 -19.82 6.03
CA SER A 54 31.09 -19.92 7.05
C SER A 54 31.21 -18.83 8.13
N LEU A 55 32.37 -18.18 8.26
CA LEU A 55 32.67 -17.17 9.28
C LEU A 55 32.91 -15.76 8.75
N GLY A 56 33.17 -15.54 7.45
CA GLY A 56 33.42 -14.19 6.97
C GLY A 56 33.34 -14.00 5.46
N LYS A 57 32.21 -13.44 4.98
CA LYS A 57 32.12 -12.53 3.81
C LYS A 57 30.68 -12.10 3.45
N PRO A 58 29.98 -11.38 4.34
CA PRO A 58 29.13 -10.31 3.79
C PRO A 58 29.24 -8.95 4.50
N ILE A 59 30.25 -8.74 5.36
CA ILE A 59 30.33 -7.50 6.18
C ILE A 59 31.28 -6.43 5.60
N THR A 60 32.22 -6.75 4.71
CA THR A 60 33.32 -5.81 4.37
C THR A 60 33.39 -5.33 2.92
N GLN A 61 32.28 -5.33 2.17
CA GLN A 61 32.29 -4.68 0.85
C GLN A 61 30.94 -4.07 0.46
N MET A 62 30.49 -3.07 1.23
CA MET A 62 29.46 -2.13 0.78
C MET A 62 29.75 -0.73 1.35
N THR A 63 30.81 -0.12 0.84
CA THR A 63 31.00 1.35 0.89
C THR A 63 31.80 1.75 -0.33
N LEU A 64 31.13 1.78 -1.49
CA LEU A 64 31.24 2.81 -2.52
C LEU A 64 30.51 2.29 -3.76
N ASN A 65 29.35 2.87 -4.06
CA ASN A 65 28.97 3.38 -5.39
C ASN A 65 27.45 3.53 -5.47
N THR A 66 26.99 4.76 -5.31
CA THR A 66 25.76 5.20 -5.97
C THR A 66 25.87 6.69 -6.27
N PHE A 67 26.50 7.03 -7.38
CA PHE A 67 26.30 8.33 -8.02
C PHE A 67 25.39 8.17 -9.22
N HIS A 68 24.44 9.11 -9.30
CA HIS A 68 23.48 9.41 -10.37
C HIS A 68 22.34 8.42 -10.59
N TYR A 69 21.15 8.77 -10.09
CA TYR A 69 19.97 8.96 -10.93
C TYR A 69 19.01 9.93 -10.23
N ALA A 70 18.97 11.18 -10.70
CA ALA A 70 18.00 12.17 -10.28
C ALA A 70 16.74 12.07 -11.15
N GLY A 71 15.58 12.02 -10.50
CA GLY A 71 14.34 12.55 -11.04
C GLY A 71 13.51 11.62 -11.92
N VAL A 72 12.72 10.74 -11.31
CA VAL A 72 11.35 10.47 -11.78
C VAL A 72 10.46 10.27 -10.54
N SER A 73 9.51 11.19 -10.34
CA SER A 73 8.44 11.05 -9.36
C SER A 73 7.64 9.78 -9.66
N ALA A 74 7.62 8.79 -8.76
CA ALA A 74 6.69 7.68 -8.89
C ALA A 74 5.27 8.20 -8.81
N LYS A 75 4.60 8.16 -9.95
CA LYS A 75 3.16 8.01 -10.03
C LYS A 75 2.86 6.56 -10.37
N ASN A 76 1.79 6.06 -9.75
CA ASN A 76 1.33 4.67 -9.71
C ASN A 76 1.45 3.98 -11.08
N VAL A 77 2.13 2.83 -11.12
CA VAL A 77 2.43 2.09 -12.34
C VAL A 77 1.49 0.90 -12.44
N THR A 78 0.67 0.82 -13.49
CA THR A 78 -0.05 -0.40 -13.83
C THR A 78 0.04 -0.71 -15.33
N LEU A 79 -0.15 -1.98 -15.67
CA LEU A 79 -0.21 -2.54 -17.01
C LEU A 79 1.13 -2.61 -17.75
N ALA A 80 1.38 -3.72 -18.43
CA ALA A 80 2.53 -3.94 -19.28
C ALA A 80 2.06 -4.79 -20.46
N ARG A 81 1.95 -4.18 -21.64
CA ARG A 81 1.64 -4.90 -22.89
C ARG A 81 2.41 -4.32 -24.07
N ASN A 82 2.62 -5.13 -25.09
CA ASN A 82 3.51 -4.81 -26.21
C ASN A 82 2.87 -3.84 -27.22
N ASP A 83 1.53 -3.80 -27.31
CA ASP A 83 0.82 -3.08 -28.37
C ASP A 83 0.17 -1.79 -27.86
N ALA A 84 0.45 -0.67 -28.54
CA ALA A 84 -0.06 0.66 -28.17
C ALA A 84 -1.58 0.79 -28.36
N GLU A 85 -2.13 0.20 -29.43
CA GLU A 85 -3.55 0.27 -29.78
C GLU A 85 -4.43 -0.40 -28.72
N GLN A 86 -4.03 -1.58 -28.25
CA GLN A 86 -4.75 -2.27 -27.17
C GLN A 86 -4.67 -1.49 -25.86
N CYS A 87 -3.54 -0.83 -25.58
CA CYS A 87 -3.42 0.04 -24.41
C CYS A 87 -4.33 1.26 -24.52
N LYS A 88 -4.49 1.84 -25.72
CA LYS A 88 -5.45 2.93 -25.96
C LYS A 88 -6.90 2.49 -25.73
N GLN A 89 -7.28 1.31 -26.23
CA GLN A 89 -8.62 0.75 -25.97
C GLN A 89 -8.91 0.53 -24.48
N VAL A 90 -7.92 0.04 -23.73
CA VAL A 90 -8.05 -0.12 -22.26
C VAL A 90 -8.13 1.25 -21.58
N LEU A 91 -7.34 2.23 -22.02
CA LEU A 91 -7.38 3.60 -21.52
C LEU A 91 -8.79 4.20 -21.67
N CYS A 92 -9.39 4.14 -22.86
CA CYS A 92 -10.74 4.69 -23.09
C CYS A 92 -11.79 4.03 -22.17
N ARG A 93 -11.66 2.73 -21.91
CA ARG A 93 -12.59 1.98 -21.04
C ARG A 93 -12.43 2.29 -19.55
N LEU A 94 -11.24 2.66 -19.11
CA LEU A 94 -10.96 2.93 -17.70
C LEU A 94 -11.16 4.42 -17.35
N GLU A 95 -10.78 5.31 -18.25
CA GLU A 95 -10.81 6.75 -17.99
C GLU A 95 -12.26 7.23 -17.80
N HIS A 96 -12.51 7.90 -16.68
CA HIS A 96 -13.80 8.50 -16.42
C HIS A 96 -14.11 9.62 -17.42
N CYS A 97 -15.08 9.39 -18.28
CA CYS A 97 -15.59 10.37 -19.22
C CYS A 97 -17.01 10.76 -18.84
N THR A 98 -17.18 11.99 -18.36
CA THR A 98 -18.49 12.63 -18.21
C THR A 98 -18.84 13.38 -19.48
N LEU A 99 -20.14 13.59 -19.71
CA LEU A 99 -20.62 14.37 -20.85
C LEU A 99 -19.94 15.76 -20.91
N ARG A 100 -19.74 16.40 -19.74
CA ARG A 100 -19.03 17.69 -19.62
C ARG A 100 -17.65 17.73 -20.26
N LYS A 101 -16.88 16.64 -20.24
CA LYS A 101 -15.54 16.61 -20.85
C LYS A 101 -15.60 16.62 -22.38
N VAL A 102 -16.71 16.19 -22.96
CA VAL A 102 -16.89 16.04 -24.42
C VAL A 102 -17.65 17.23 -25.01
N THR A 103 -18.48 17.89 -24.23
CA THR A 103 -19.29 19.04 -24.68
C THR A 103 -18.46 20.31 -24.83
N THR A 104 -18.55 20.93 -26.01
CA THR A 104 -17.99 22.26 -26.31
C THR A 104 -18.94 23.35 -25.83
N ASN A 105 -20.22 23.24 -26.21
CA ASN A 105 -21.23 24.24 -25.92
C ASN A 105 -22.60 23.60 -25.69
N THR A 106 -23.40 24.23 -24.84
CA THR A 106 -24.78 23.82 -24.57
C THR A 106 -25.66 25.06 -24.59
N ALA A 107 -26.69 25.05 -25.42
CA ALA A 107 -27.61 26.17 -25.57
C ALA A 107 -29.06 25.68 -25.60
N ILE A 108 -29.95 26.47 -25.00
CA ILE A 108 -31.39 26.22 -24.99
C ILE A 108 -32.02 27.14 -26.04
N TYR A 109 -32.74 26.54 -26.98
CA TYR A 109 -33.47 27.24 -28.03
C TYR A 109 -34.96 27.04 -27.86
N TYR A 110 -35.73 27.98 -28.37
CA TYR A 110 -37.18 27.87 -28.47
C TYR A 110 -37.54 27.58 -29.93
N ASP A 111 -37.90 26.33 -30.22
CA ASP A 111 -38.28 25.84 -31.54
C ASP A 111 -39.76 25.42 -31.49
N PRO A 112 -40.70 26.30 -31.92
CA PRO A 112 -42.13 26.07 -31.77
C PRO A 112 -42.67 24.92 -32.62
N VAL A 113 -41.98 24.59 -33.72
CA VAL A 113 -42.32 23.47 -34.61
C VAL A 113 -41.16 22.46 -34.60
N PRO A 114 -41.40 21.15 -34.43
CA PRO A 114 -40.31 20.16 -34.44
C PRO A 114 -39.60 19.99 -35.79
N GLN A 115 -40.34 20.21 -36.88
CA GLN A 115 -39.89 20.00 -38.25
C GLN A 115 -39.12 21.20 -38.82
N GLU A 116 -39.37 22.40 -38.31
CA GLU A 116 -38.70 23.63 -38.75
C GLU A 116 -37.88 24.20 -37.61
N THR A 117 -36.62 24.51 -37.88
CA THR A 117 -35.67 24.94 -36.86
C THR A 117 -35.20 26.36 -37.12
N VAL A 118 -35.02 27.13 -36.05
CA VAL A 118 -34.45 28.49 -36.14
C VAL A 118 -32.97 28.46 -36.59
N ILE A 119 -32.30 27.33 -36.45
CA ILE A 119 -30.88 27.13 -36.77
C ILE A 119 -30.74 26.61 -38.21
N SER A 120 -30.18 27.42 -39.11
CA SER A 120 -30.00 27.07 -40.52
C SER A 120 -29.03 25.90 -40.75
N GLU A 121 -28.02 25.74 -39.90
CA GLU A 121 -27.03 24.65 -40.02
C GLU A 121 -27.63 23.26 -39.80
N ASP A 122 -28.72 23.18 -39.03
CA ASP A 122 -29.28 21.91 -38.60
C ASP A 122 -30.48 21.45 -39.45
N GLN A 123 -30.98 22.33 -40.33
CA GLN A 123 -32.24 22.13 -41.05
C GLN A 123 -32.17 20.98 -42.06
N GLU A 124 -31.03 20.81 -42.74
CA GLU A 124 -30.87 19.77 -43.77
C GLU A 124 -31.00 18.36 -43.20
N TRP A 125 -30.32 18.09 -42.07
CA TRP A 125 -30.28 16.75 -41.50
C TRP A 125 -31.54 16.42 -40.69
N ILE A 126 -32.23 17.43 -40.17
CA ILE A 126 -33.50 17.26 -39.45
C ILE A 126 -34.63 16.92 -40.41
N ASN A 127 -34.67 17.56 -41.58
CA ASN A 127 -35.63 17.21 -42.62
C ASN A 127 -35.49 15.74 -43.01
N THR A 128 -34.26 15.27 -43.26
CA THR A 128 -33.96 13.86 -43.56
C THR A 128 -34.42 12.92 -42.45
N TYR A 129 -34.29 13.30 -41.17
CA TYR A 129 -34.74 12.48 -40.04
C TYR A 129 -36.27 12.31 -40.03
N TYR A 130 -37.02 13.39 -40.26
CA TYR A 130 -38.49 13.36 -40.26
C TYR A 130 -39.12 12.88 -41.57
N GLU A 131 -38.34 12.69 -42.64
CA GLU A 131 -38.80 12.01 -43.87
C GLU A 131 -39.19 10.54 -43.63
N MET A 132 -38.70 9.93 -42.54
CA MET A 132 -39.05 8.59 -42.08
C MET A 132 -39.87 8.67 -40.78
N PRO A 133 -41.21 8.66 -40.83
CA PRO A 133 -42.06 8.95 -39.67
C PRO A 133 -42.24 7.71 -38.78
N ASP A 134 -41.29 7.49 -37.86
CA ASP A 134 -41.37 6.38 -36.89
C ASP A 134 -41.95 6.79 -35.52
N GLN A 135 -42.19 8.09 -35.26
CA GLN A 135 -42.62 8.59 -33.93
C GLN A 135 -43.76 9.62 -33.97
N ASP A 136 -44.63 9.58 -32.95
CA ASP A 136 -45.74 10.52 -32.76
C ASP A 136 -45.24 11.93 -32.37
N ILE A 137 -45.29 12.86 -33.33
CA ILE A 137 -44.79 14.24 -33.22
C ILE A 137 -45.64 15.13 -32.28
N LYS A 138 -46.81 14.66 -31.83
CA LYS A 138 -47.87 15.54 -31.30
C LYS A 138 -47.67 16.02 -29.85
N ASN A 139 -46.77 15.42 -29.06
CA ASN A 139 -46.63 15.70 -27.62
C ASN A 139 -45.18 15.99 -27.19
N ILE A 140 -44.50 16.91 -27.90
CA ILE A 140 -43.09 17.25 -27.66
C ILE A 140 -42.98 18.70 -27.19
N SER A 141 -42.12 18.95 -26.20
CA SER A 141 -41.83 20.30 -25.71
C SER A 141 -41.30 21.22 -26.82
N GLN A 142 -41.70 22.49 -26.77
CA GLN A 142 -41.26 23.54 -27.70
C GLN A 142 -39.84 24.03 -27.39
N TRP A 143 -39.36 23.79 -26.17
CA TRP A 143 -37.99 24.07 -25.78
C TRP A 143 -37.07 22.92 -26.21
N LEU A 144 -35.92 23.30 -26.77
CA LEU A 144 -34.89 22.41 -27.29
C LEU A 144 -33.57 22.63 -26.55
N LEU A 145 -32.98 21.57 -26.01
CA LEU A 145 -31.60 21.58 -25.54
C LEU A 145 -30.68 21.10 -26.67
N ARG A 146 -29.83 22.00 -27.17
CA ARG A 146 -28.80 21.71 -28.17
C ARG A 146 -27.45 21.59 -27.48
N ILE A 147 -26.82 20.42 -27.62
CA ILE A 147 -25.50 20.10 -27.10
C ILE A 147 -24.56 19.93 -28.28
N GLU A 148 -23.49 20.71 -28.32
CA GLU A 148 -22.43 20.62 -29.31
C GLU A 148 -21.23 19.88 -28.70
N LEU A 149 -20.78 18.82 -29.37
CA LEU A 149 -19.71 17.93 -28.91
C LEU A 149 -18.42 18.20 -29.68
N ASP A 150 -17.29 18.08 -28.99
CA ASP A 150 -15.97 18.23 -29.61
C ASP A 150 -15.57 16.96 -30.38
N LYS A 151 -15.35 17.10 -31.69
CA LYS A 151 -14.94 16.00 -32.58
C LYS A 151 -13.59 15.40 -32.19
N LYS A 152 -12.64 16.22 -31.69
CA LYS A 152 -11.32 15.73 -31.28
C LYS A 152 -11.43 14.81 -30.08
N CYS A 153 -12.11 15.26 -29.02
CA CYS A 153 -12.36 14.45 -27.82
C CYS A 153 -13.13 13.14 -28.13
N MET A 154 -14.07 13.17 -29.07
CA MET A 154 -14.78 11.97 -29.54
C MET A 154 -13.84 10.96 -30.20
N THR A 155 -12.97 11.42 -31.12
CA THR A 155 -12.01 10.54 -31.81
C THR A 155 -10.92 9.99 -30.89
N ASP A 156 -10.48 10.77 -29.90
CA ASP A 156 -9.45 10.32 -28.96
C ASP A 156 -9.96 9.21 -28.04
N ARG A 157 -11.25 9.26 -27.68
CA ARG A 157 -11.92 8.33 -26.76
C ARG A 157 -12.65 7.17 -27.44
N GLU A 158 -12.69 7.14 -28.77
CA GLU A 158 -13.41 6.13 -29.56
C GLU A 158 -14.90 6.03 -29.19
N LEU A 159 -15.55 7.19 -28.98
CA LEU A 159 -16.98 7.29 -28.70
C LEU A 159 -17.77 7.55 -30.00
N THR A 160 -18.93 6.92 -30.14
CA THR A 160 -19.88 7.17 -31.24
C THR A 160 -21.13 7.88 -30.73
N MET A 161 -21.82 8.64 -31.60
CA MET A 161 -23.06 9.34 -31.21
C MET A 161 -24.16 8.36 -30.78
N GLU A 162 -24.21 7.17 -31.38
CA GLU A 162 -25.12 6.09 -30.99
C GLU A 162 -24.92 5.67 -29.52
N GLN A 163 -23.68 5.41 -29.10
CA GLN A 163 -23.36 5.02 -27.73
C GLN A 163 -23.76 6.09 -26.71
N ILE A 164 -23.57 7.37 -27.06
CA ILE A 164 -23.96 8.49 -26.21
C ILE A 164 -25.49 8.53 -26.09
N SER A 165 -26.21 8.36 -27.20
CA SER A 165 -27.68 8.33 -27.20
C SER A 165 -28.21 7.20 -26.31
N GLU A 166 -27.67 5.97 -26.41
CA GLU A 166 -28.03 4.84 -25.57
C GLU A 166 -27.78 5.11 -24.08
N LYS A 167 -26.66 5.78 -23.76
CA LYS A 167 -26.34 6.16 -22.38
C LYS A 167 -27.30 7.19 -21.81
N ILE A 168 -27.72 8.15 -22.64
CA ILE A 168 -28.73 9.14 -22.25
C ILE A 168 -30.08 8.44 -22.02
N TYR A 169 -30.48 7.51 -22.90
CA TYR A 169 -31.70 6.71 -22.71
C TYR A 169 -31.67 5.85 -21.45
N GLN A 170 -30.52 5.25 -21.11
CA GLN A 170 -30.35 4.47 -19.87
C GLN A 170 -30.38 5.36 -18.62
N GLY A 171 -29.79 6.55 -18.69
CA GLY A 171 -29.74 7.49 -17.55
C GLY A 171 -31.07 8.19 -17.30
N PHE A 172 -31.80 8.51 -18.35
CA PHE A 172 -33.04 9.29 -18.30
C PHE A 172 -34.14 8.53 -19.06
N GLY A 173 -34.75 7.54 -18.40
CA GLY A 173 -35.73 6.60 -18.99
C GLY A 173 -36.94 7.23 -19.71
N ASP A 174 -37.20 8.54 -19.50
CA ASP A 174 -38.31 9.29 -20.08
C ASP A 174 -37.90 10.32 -21.16
N CYS A 175 -36.60 10.54 -21.40
CA CYS A 175 -36.13 11.42 -22.48
C CYS A 175 -36.13 10.67 -23.82
N ARG A 176 -37.31 10.27 -24.32
CA ARG A 176 -37.44 9.49 -25.57
C ARG A 176 -37.02 10.23 -26.85
N ASN A 177 -36.87 11.55 -26.80
CA ASN A 177 -36.60 12.37 -27.98
C ASN A 177 -35.18 12.93 -27.98
N VAL A 178 -34.19 12.04 -28.11
CA VAL A 178 -32.80 12.41 -28.38
C VAL A 178 -32.53 12.20 -29.85
N ILE A 179 -32.33 13.30 -30.56
CA ILE A 179 -31.99 13.33 -31.98
C ILE A 179 -30.52 13.72 -32.10
N PHE A 180 -29.76 13.02 -32.92
CA PHE A 180 -28.35 13.32 -33.17
C PHE A 180 -28.07 13.35 -34.67
N ASN A 181 -27.00 14.03 -35.05
CA ASN A 181 -26.51 14.01 -36.42
C ASN A 181 -25.44 12.94 -36.64
N ASP A 182 -25.11 12.68 -37.91
CA ASP A 182 -24.12 11.67 -38.30
C ASP A 182 -22.69 12.06 -37.83
N ASP A 183 -21.88 11.05 -37.50
CA ASP A 183 -20.50 11.19 -37.01
C ASP A 183 -19.59 11.92 -38.02
N ASN A 184 -19.96 11.91 -39.31
CA ASN A 184 -19.20 12.56 -40.37
C ASN A 184 -19.48 14.07 -40.51
N ALA A 185 -20.48 14.62 -39.82
CA ALA A 185 -20.80 16.04 -39.89
C ALA A 185 -19.64 16.95 -39.40
N GLU A 186 -19.66 18.23 -39.81
CA GLU A 186 -18.64 19.21 -39.41
C GLU A 186 -18.71 19.52 -37.91
N LYS A 187 -19.93 19.68 -37.38
CA LYS A 187 -20.21 19.85 -35.94
C LYS A 187 -21.02 18.66 -35.47
N LEU A 188 -20.64 18.06 -34.34
CA LEU A 188 -21.43 16.99 -33.72
C LEU A 188 -22.47 17.63 -32.80
N VAL A 189 -23.74 17.39 -33.08
CA VAL A 189 -24.85 18.06 -32.40
C VAL A 189 -25.84 17.01 -31.92
N LEU A 190 -26.21 17.14 -30.65
CA LEU A 190 -27.22 16.34 -30.00
C LEU A 190 -28.35 17.24 -29.53
N ARG A 191 -29.57 16.88 -29.88
CA ARG A 191 -30.81 17.63 -29.67
C ARG A 191 -31.71 16.81 -28.74
N ILE A 192 -32.00 17.36 -27.57
CA ILE A 192 -32.86 16.72 -26.57
C ILE A 192 -34.12 17.55 -26.42
N ARG A 193 -35.27 16.88 -26.53
CA ARG A 193 -36.57 17.45 -26.18
C ARG A 193 -37.21 16.64 -25.06
N ALA A 194 -37.90 17.33 -24.16
CA ALA A 194 -38.72 16.68 -23.17
C ALA A 194 -40.05 16.24 -23.81
N SER A 195 -40.62 15.13 -23.37
CA SER A 195 -41.98 14.74 -23.72
C SER A 195 -42.91 15.15 -22.60
N ASP A 196 -44.06 15.76 -22.93
CA ASP A 196 -44.99 16.36 -21.96
C ASP A 196 -45.86 15.32 -21.23
N GLN A 197 -45.45 14.05 -21.16
CA GLN A 197 -46.29 12.99 -20.57
C GLN A 197 -46.46 13.08 -19.03
N ILE A 198 -46.04 14.17 -18.39
CA ILE A 198 -46.28 14.39 -16.95
C ILE A 198 -47.71 14.93 -16.66
N ASN A 199 -48.49 15.33 -17.66
CA ASN A 199 -49.80 15.95 -17.41
C ASN A 199 -51.04 15.04 -17.54
N LEU A 200 -50.92 13.71 -17.36
CA LEU A 200 -52.08 12.81 -17.49
C LEU A 200 -52.25 11.75 -16.39
N SER A 201 -51.88 12.09 -15.16
CA SER A 201 -52.47 11.44 -14.00
C SER A 201 -52.87 12.45 -12.94
N THR A 202 -54.19 12.53 -12.73
CA THR A 202 -54.94 13.13 -11.62
C THR A 202 -55.10 14.65 -11.58
N GLU A 203 -56.27 15.12 -12.03
CA GLU A 203 -56.85 16.46 -11.82
C GLU A 203 -57.25 16.76 -10.36
N GLU A 204 -56.64 16.12 -9.36
CA GLU A 204 -57.01 16.33 -7.95
C GLU A 204 -55.78 16.48 -7.07
N GLU A 205 -55.07 17.60 -7.21
CA GLU A 205 -54.34 18.25 -6.10
C GLU A 205 -53.85 19.63 -6.56
N GLN A 206 -54.73 20.62 -6.40
CA GLN A 206 -54.44 22.01 -6.63
C GLN A 206 -53.52 22.58 -5.54
N ASN A 207 -52.45 23.26 -5.99
CA ASN A 207 -51.99 24.57 -5.50
C ASN A 207 -50.71 24.73 -4.65
N ASP A 208 -49.67 23.88 -4.73
CA ASP A 208 -48.39 24.25 -4.07
C ASP A 208 -47.07 23.99 -4.80
N ILE A 209 -47.08 23.56 -6.07
CA ILE A 209 -45.86 23.56 -6.88
C ILE A 209 -46.19 24.28 -8.19
N ARG A 210 -45.81 25.56 -8.23
CA ARG A 210 -45.77 26.34 -9.47
C ARG A 210 -45.18 25.45 -10.57
N HIS A 211 -45.85 25.41 -11.71
CA HIS A 211 -45.24 25.09 -13.01
C HIS A 211 -43.76 25.49 -12.95
N MET A 212 -42.85 24.53 -12.83
CA MET A 212 -41.45 24.82 -13.10
C MET A 212 -41.46 25.27 -14.55
N ASP A 213 -41.03 26.52 -14.81
CA ASP A 213 -40.90 26.97 -16.19
C ASP A 213 -40.06 25.92 -16.93
N ASP A 214 -40.54 25.43 -18.09
CA ASP A 214 -39.85 24.37 -18.85
C ASP A 214 -38.38 24.70 -19.11
N ASN A 215 -38.06 26.00 -19.20
CA ASN A 215 -36.70 26.51 -19.28
C ASN A 215 -35.87 26.22 -18.00
N THR A 216 -36.43 26.42 -16.81
CA THR A 216 -35.78 26.07 -15.54
C THR A 216 -35.60 24.57 -15.41
N PHE A 217 -36.56 23.77 -15.89
CA PHE A 217 -36.43 22.33 -15.96
C PHE A 217 -35.27 21.89 -16.87
N LEU A 218 -35.17 22.45 -18.08
CA LEU A 218 -34.08 22.15 -19.01
C LEU A 218 -32.71 22.63 -18.51
N GLN A 219 -32.64 23.75 -17.79
CA GLN A 219 -31.41 24.18 -17.12
C GLN A 219 -30.97 23.20 -16.02
N CYS A 220 -31.93 22.67 -15.25
CA CYS A 220 -31.67 21.62 -14.28
C CYS A 220 -31.18 20.33 -14.97
N LEU A 221 -31.89 19.89 -16.02
CA LEU A 221 -31.54 18.72 -16.81
C LEU A 221 -30.14 18.84 -17.41
N GLN A 222 -29.81 20.01 -17.99
CA GLN A 222 -28.48 20.32 -18.49
C GLN A 222 -27.42 20.17 -17.38
N SER A 223 -27.67 20.69 -16.18
CA SER A 223 -26.70 20.60 -15.09
C SER A 223 -26.43 19.16 -14.66
N VAL A 224 -27.49 18.35 -14.52
CA VAL A 224 -27.43 16.94 -14.12
C VAL A 224 -26.79 16.09 -15.21
N MET A 225 -27.16 16.30 -16.48
CA MET A 225 -26.55 15.59 -17.61
C MET A 225 -25.05 15.85 -17.71
N LEU A 226 -24.59 17.07 -17.44
CA LEU A 226 -23.18 17.39 -17.52
C LEU A 226 -22.37 16.87 -16.32
N SER A 227 -22.94 16.81 -15.12
CA SER A 227 -22.22 16.34 -13.92
C SER A 227 -22.29 14.83 -13.74
N ASP A 228 -23.47 14.24 -13.90
CA ASP A 228 -23.76 12.89 -13.38
C ASP A 228 -23.76 11.84 -14.49
N LEU A 229 -24.00 12.23 -15.75
CA LEU A 229 -24.00 11.28 -16.86
C LEU A 229 -22.58 10.81 -17.17
N THR A 230 -22.29 9.57 -16.76
CA THR A 230 -21.06 8.86 -17.09
C THR A 230 -21.21 8.15 -18.43
N LEU A 231 -20.44 8.56 -19.44
CA LEU A 231 -20.47 7.92 -20.76
C LEU A 231 -19.68 6.59 -20.71
N GLN A 232 -18.47 6.66 -20.20
CA GLN A 232 -17.52 5.54 -20.12
C GLN A 232 -16.61 5.71 -18.90
N GLY A 233 -16.06 4.59 -18.42
CA GLY A 233 -15.03 4.60 -17.39
C GLY A 233 -15.50 4.30 -15.98
N ILE A 234 -14.57 4.47 -15.05
CA ILE A 234 -14.76 4.26 -13.62
C ILE A 234 -14.58 5.61 -12.95
N GLU A 235 -15.58 6.08 -12.20
CA GLU A 235 -15.63 7.42 -11.58
C GLU A 235 -14.36 7.79 -10.80
N GLU A 236 -13.75 6.79 -10.15
CA GLU A 236 -12.54 6.97 -9.35
C GLU A 236 -11.31 7.36 -10.20
N PHE A 237 -11.27 7.03 -11.49
CA PHE A 237 -10.13 7.32 -12.38
C PHE A 237 -10.31 8.64 -13.13
N LYS A 238 -9.71 9.71 -12.60
CA LYS A 238 -9.84 11.06 -13.19
C LYS A 238 -8.93 11.26 -14.40
N LEU A 239 -7.71 10.75 -14.32
CA LEU A 239 -6.67 10.91 -15.34
C LEU A 239 -5.87 9.61 -15.47
N ILE A 240 -5.59 9.23 -16.71
CA ILE A 240 -4.76 8.07 -17.04
C ILE A 240 -3.64 8.53 -17.97
N ILE A 241 -2.40 8.22 -17.61
CA ILE A 241 -1.19 8.58 -18.38
C ILE A 241 -0.58 7.31 -18.94
N MET A 242 -0.29 7.31 -20.24
CA MET A 242 0.41 6.21 -20.90
C MET A 242 1.93 6.46 -20.89
N GLU A 243 2.72 5.50 -20.42
CA GLU A 243 4.19 5.57 -20.37
C GLU A 243 4.81 4.29 -20.94
N LYS A 244 5.84 4.46 -21.78
CA LYS A 244 6.61 3.35 -22.35
C LYS A 244 7.84 3.04 -21.48
N LEU A 245 7.96 1.79 -21.02
CA LEU A 245 9.10 1.33 -20.23
C LEU A 245 10.35 1.18 -21.12
N LYS A 246 11.44 1.85 -20.72
CA LYS A 246 12.73 1.84 -21.46
C LYS A 246 13.38 0.46 -21.58
N LYS A 247 13.15 -0.45 -20.62
CA LYS A 247 13.85 -1.76 -20.56
C LYS A 247 13.23 -2.83 -21.45
N ASN A 248 11.90 -2.86 -21.56
CA ASN A 248 11.16 -3.93 -22.24
C ASN A 248 10.34 -3.44 -23.43
N ALA A 249 10.35 -2.13 -23.72
CA ALA A 249 9.49 -1.49 -24.71
C ALA A 249 7.97 -1.75 -24.51
N GLU A 250 7.56 -2.17 -23.31
CA GLU A 250 6.16 -2.37 -22.92
C GLU A 250 5.48 -1.03 -22.58
N TRP A 251 4.19 -0.94 -22.88
CA TRP A 251 3.34 0.19 -22.53
C TRP A 251 2.65 -0.04 -21.19
N THR A 252 2.62 1.01 -20.38
CA THR A 252 2.04 1.03 -19.04
C THR A 252 1.06 2.20 -18.88
N LEU A 253 -0.01 1.99 -18.12
CA LEU A 253 -1.00 3.00 -17.77
C LEU A 253 -0.85 3.38 -16.29
N LYS A 254 -0.69 4.67 -16.03
CA LYS A 254 -0.65 5.24 -14.70
C LYS A 254 -1.97 5.94 -14.42
N THR A 255 -2.70 5.47 -13.42
CA THR A 255 -4.02 6.02 -13.08
C THR A 255 -3.94 6.93 -11.86
N ASP A 256 -4.74 7.99 -11.87
CA ASP A 256 -5.05 8.81 -10.70
C ASP A 256 -6.42 8.41 -10.16
N GLY A 257 -6.42 7.54 -9.14
CA GLY A 257 -7.59 6.87 -8.59
C GLY A 257 -7.28 5.45 -8.12
N THR A 258 -8.20 4.86 -7.34
CA THR A 258 -8.11 3.51 -6.77
C THR A 258 -9.40 2.76 -7.07
N ALA A 259 -9.32 1.71 -7.90
CA ALA A 259 -10.45 0.85 -8.24
C ALA A 259 -9.98 -0.55 -8.68
N LEU A 260 -9.00 -1.11 -7.97
CA LEU A 260 -8.28 -2.34 -8.29
C LEU A 260 -9.23 -3.49 -8.63
N LYS A 261 -10.31 -3.68 -7.87
CA LYS A 261 -11.28 -4.75 -8.12
C LYS A 261 -11.91 -4.66 -9.52
N ARG A 262 -12.29 -3.45 -9.94
CA ARG A 262 -12.87 -3.21 -11.26
C ARG A 262 -11.82 -3.36 -12.35
N VAL A 263 -10.62 -2.80 -12.13
CA VAL A 263 -9.49 -2.88 -13.08
C VAL A 263 -9.12 -4.33 -13.38
N LEU A 264 -8.95 -5.17 -12.35
CA LEU A 264 -8.60 -6.58 -12.51
C LEU A 264 -9.64 -7.38 -13.30
N SER A 265 -10.90 -6.93 -13.29
CA SER A 265 -12.00 -7.56 -14.03
C SER A 265 -12.07 -7.15 -15.50
N THR A 266 -11.33 -6.11 -15.91
CA THR A 266 -11.38 -5.61 -17.28
C THR A 266 -10.60 -6.50 -18.24
N LYS A 267 -11.14 -6.67 -19.45
CA LYS A 267 -10.47 -7.43 -20.52
C LYS A 267 -9.19 -6.72 -20.92
N ASN A 268 -8.18 -7.50 -21.30
CA ASN A 268 -6.86 -7.04 -21.72
C ASN A 268 -5.97 -6.41 -20.64
N VAL A 269 -6.38 -6.47 -19.36
CA VAL A 269 -5.56 -6.09 -18.20
C VAL A 269 -4.83 -7.31 -17.64
N ASP A 270 -3.56 -7.14 -17.30
CA ASP A 270 -2.75 -8.18 -16.68
C ASP A 270 -2.98 -8.21 -15.16
N SER A 271 -3.75 -9.19 -14.69
CA SER A 271 -4.10 -9.33 -13.28
C SER A 271 -2.91 -9.70 -12.38
N CYS A 272 -1.82 -10.25 -12.93
CA CYS A 272 -0.69 -10.73 -12.15
C CYS A 272 0.32 -9.61 -11.84
N ARG A 273 0.44 -8.62 -12.73
CA ARG A 273 1.40 -7.51 -12.60
C ARG A 273 0.76 -6.17 -12.20
N THR A 274 -0.56 -6.08 -12.17
CA THR A 274 -1.28 -4.88 -11.72
C THR A 274 -1.06 -4.64 -10.23
N TYR A 275 -0.86 -3.37 -9.86
CA TYR A 275 -0.46 -2.93 -8.53
C TYR A 275 -1.16 -1.62 -8.15
N THR A 276 -1.54 -1.45 -6.89
CA THR A 276 -2.07 -0.19 -6.35
C THR A 276 -1.19 0.26 -5.19
N ASN A 277 -1.15 1.57 -4.92
CA ASN A 277 -0.44 2.14 -3.78
C ASN A 277 -1.33 2.19 -2.52
N ASP A 278 -2.65 2.04 -2.65
CA ASP A 278 -3.54 2.02 -1.50
C ASP A 278 -3.53 0.65 -0.81
N VAL A 279 -3.00 0.63 0.41
CA VAL A 279 -2.86 -0.57 1.23
C VAL A 279 -4.23 -1.08 1.71
N VAL A 280 -5.20 -0.19 1.91
CA VAL A 280 -6.54 -0.57 2.38
C VAL A 280 -7.27 -1.34 1.28
N GLU A 281 -7.25 -0.81 0.05
CA GLU A 281 -7.79 -1.52 -1.12
C GLU A 281 -7.13 -2.89 -1.35
N ILE A 282 -5.81 -3.01 -1.16
CA ILE A 282 -5.10 -4.30 -1.27
C ILE A 282 -5.60 -5.29 -0.21
N PHE A 283 -5.87 -4.83 1.00
CA PHE A 283 -6.41 -5.67 2.06
C PHE A 283 -7.77 -6.27 1.67
N ASP A 284 -8.65 -5.45 1.10
CA ASP A 284 -10.00 -5.86 0.73
C ASP A 284 -10.04 -6.76 -0.51
N VAL A 285 -9.15 -6.53 -1.50
CA VAL A 285 -9.15 -7.27 -2.77
C VAL A 285 -8.24 -8.50 -2.74
N LEU A 286 -7.02 -8.38 -2.19
CA LEU A 286 -5.97 -9.41 -2.26
C LEU A 286 -5.65 -10.06 -0.91
N GLY A 287 -5.97 -9.42 0.22
CA GLY A 287 -5.77 -9.95 1.57
C GLY A 287 -4.44 -9.57 2.24
N ILE A 288 -4.23 -10.08 3.45
CA ILE A 288 -3.19 -9.60 4.38
C ILE A 288 -1.75 -9.92 3.96
N GLU A 289 -1.49 -11.04 3.27
CA GLU A 289 -0.14 -11.36 2.77
C GLU A 289 0.27 -10.45 1.61
N ALA A 290 -0.69 -10.06 0.76
CA ALA A 290 -0.46 -9.07 -0.28
C ALA A 290 -0.14 -7.70 0.34
N VAL A 291 -0.85 -7.31 1.40
CA VAL A 291 -0.57 -6.11 2.20
C VAL A 291 0.84 -6.12 2.78
N ARG A 292 1.27 -7.23 3.41
CA ARG A 292 2.63 -7.38 3.94
C ARG A 292 3.70 -7.11 2.88
N LYS A 293 3.49 -7.64 1.67
CA LYS A 293 4.41 -7.44 0.55
C LYS A 293 4.34 -6.00 -0.02
N ALA A 294 3.14 -5.43 -0.11
CA ALA A 294 2.91 -4.07 -0.60
C ALA A 294 3.56 -3.03 0.30
N ILE A 295 3.34 -3.09 1.62
CA ILE A 295 3.98 -2.19 2.60
C ILE A 295 5.50 -2.27 2.49
N LYS A 296 6.05 -3.49 2.41
CA LYS A 296 7.51 -3.66 2.25
C LYS A 296 8.03 -3.02 0.98
N ARG A 297 7.27 -3.12 -0.13
CA ARG A 297 7.64 -2.54 -1.42
C ARG A 297 7.57 -1.01 -1.37
N GLU A 298 6.52 -0.44 -0.81
CA GLU A 298 6.33 1.02 -0.67
C GLU A 298 7.41 1.63 0.23
N MET A 299 7.64 1.07 1.42
CA MET A 299 8.69 1.55 2.31
C MET A 299 10.07 1.49 1.64
N ASN A 300 10.40 0.36 1.02
CA ASN A 300 11.67 0.23 0.32
C ASN A 300 11.78 1.20 -0.85
N TYR A 301 10.70 1.46 -1.58
CA TYR A 301 10.66 2.44 -2.66
C TYR A 301 10.98 3.85 -2.15
N VAL A 302 10.28 4.31 -1.10
CA VAL A 302 10.51 5.63 -0.48
C VAL A 302 11.93 5.80 0.03
N ILE A 303 12.46 4.78 0.73
CA ILE A 303 13.83 4.82 1.28
C ILE A 303 14.87 4.84 0.14
N SER A 304 14.67 4.00 -0.87
CA SER A 304 15.59 3.90 -2.01
C SER A 304 15.59 5.16 -2.88
N PHE A 305 14.47 5.90 -2.91
CA PHE A 305 14.37 7.16 -3.65
C PHE A 305 15.33 8.22 -3.10
N ASP A 306 15.54 8.24 -1.78
CA ASP A 306 16.50 9.11 -1.09
C ASP A 306 17.95 8.63 -1.24
N GLY A 307 18.18 7.48 -1.88
CA GLY A 307 19.50 6.85 -2.00
C GLY A 307 19.98 6.17 -0.71
N SER A 308 19.20 6.24 0.36
CA SER A 308 19.43 5.57 1.63
C SER A 308 19.23 4.06 1.50
N TYR A 309 20.02 3.26 2.22
CA TYR A 309 19.91 1.80 2.25
C TYR A 309 19.48 1.32 3.63
N ILE A 310 18.47 0.44 3.66
CA ILE A 310 18.05 -0.27 4.87
C ILE A 310 18.11 -1.78 4.60
N ASN A 311 18.66 -2.53 5.56
CA ASN A 311 18.70 -3.99 5.47
C ASN A 311 17.27 -4.56 5.46
N TYR A 312 17.02 -5.52 4.57
CA TYR A 312 15.76 -6.27 4.45
C TYR A 312 15.17 -6.70 5.80
N ARG A 313 16.02 -7.12 6.75
CA ARG A 313 15.59 -7.66 8.05
C ARG A 313 14.78 -6.64 8.86
N HIS A 314 15.16 -5.36 8.84
CA HIS A 314 14.44 -4.33 9.60
C HIS A 314 13.05 -4.07 9.01
N LEU A 315 12.96 -3.97 7.68
CA LEU A 315 11.69 -3.77 6.98
C LEU A 315 10.77 -4.99 7.11
N ALA A 316 11.33 -6.20 7.03
CA ALA A 316 10.57 -7.43 7.20
C ALA A 316 9.93 -7.52 8.59
N VAL A 317 10.70 -7.31 9.66
CA VAL A 317 10.18 -7.36 11.03
C VAL A 317 9.07 -6.32 11.23
N LEU A 318 9.25 -5.10 10.72
CA LEU A 318 8.23 -4.06 10.81
C LEU A 318 6.93 -4.45 10.11
N CYS A 319 7.01 -4.94 8.87
CA CYS A 319 5.84 -5.38 8.10
C CYS A 319 5.13 -6.56 8.79
N ASP A 320 5.91 -7.47 9.39
CA ASP A 320 5.38 -8.64 10.08
C ASP A 320 4.60 -8.20 11.33
N VAL A 321 5.19 -7.33 12.16
CA VAL A 321 4.49 -6.77 13.35
C VAL A 321 3.17 -6.10 12.96
N MET A 322 3.14 -5.38 11.83
CA MET A 322 1.92 -4.73 11.33
C MET A 322 0.84 -5.68 10.81
N THR A 323 1.18 -6.93 10.45
CA THR A 323 0.28 -7.86 9.74
C THR A 323 0.00 -9.19 10.47
N THR A 324 0.74 -9.50 11.55
CA THR A 324 0.63 -10.76 12.30
C THR A 324 -0.76 -11.09 12.85
N LYS A 325 -1.57 -10.09 13.23
CA LYS A 325 -2.90 -10.29 13.83
C LYS A 325 -4.03 -10.51 12.80
N GLY A 326 -3.71 -10.62 11.52
CA GLY A 326 -4.69 -10.87 10.45
C GLY A 326 -5.47 -9.64 9.97
N HIS A 327 -5.23 -8.47 10.56
CA HIS A 327 -5.74 -7.18 10.13
C HIS A 327 -4.62 -6.15 10.15
N LEU A 328 -4.73 -5.10 9.33
CA LEU A 328 -3.68 -4.08 9.25
C LEU A 328 -3.60 -3.26 10.54
N MET A 329 -2.50 -3.43 11.28
CA MET A 329 -2.22 -2.68 12.49
C MET A 329 -1.43 -1.42 12.19
N ALA A 330 -2.07 -0.26 12.35
CA ALA A 330 -1.35 1.01 12.34
C ALA A 330 -0.56 1.18 13.66
N ILE A 331 0.71 1.56 13.56
CA ILE A 331 1.56 1.86 14.72
C ILE A 331 1.21 3.27 15.23
N LYS A 332 0.09 3.36 15.94
CA LYS A 332 -0.43 4.59 16.56
C LYS A 332 -0.91 4.29 17.97
N ARG A 333 -0.87 5.29 18.86
CA ARG A 333 -1.32 5.19 20.26
C ARG A 333 -2.67 4.49 20.45
N HIS A 334 -3.65 4.85 19.64
CA HIS A 334 -5.03 4.35 19.78
C HIS A 334 -5.19 2.89 19.34
N ARG A 335 -4.23 2.34 18.57
CA ARG A 335 -4.29 0.98 18.02
C ARG A 335 -3.41 0.01 18.80
N ILE A 336 -2.30 0.49 19.36
CA ILE A 336 -1.43 -0.32 20.25
C ILE A 336 -2.19 -0.70 21.53
N ASN A 337 -3.01 0.21 22.09
CA ASN A 337 -3.77 -0.09 23.31
C ASN A 337 -4.92 -1.10 23.12
N LYS A 338 -5.31 -1.38 21.86
CA LYS A 338 -6.31 -2.41 21.52
C LYS A 338 -5.71 -3.79 21.33
N GLN A 339 -4.38 -3.93 21.47
CA GLN A 339 -3.73 -5.23 21.43
C GLN A 339 -3.95 -5.98 22.75
N ASP A 340 -3.89 -7.31 22.67
CA ASP A 340 -3.84 -8.22 23.83
C ASP A 340 -2.47 -8.10 24.51
N VAL A 341 -2.22 -6.93 25.07
CA VAL A 341 -0.98 -6.56 25.72
C VAL A 341 -1.30 -6.33 27.19
N GLU A 342 -0.35 -6.71 28.02
CA GLU A 342 -0.39 -6.55 29.47
C GLU A 342 -0.72 -5.08 29.88
N PRO A 343 -1.58 -4.86 30.88
CA PRO A 343 -2.06 -3.53 31.25
C PRO A 343 -0.94 -2.53 31.55
N ILE A 344 0.13 -2.98 32.21
CA ILE A 344 1.27 -2.12 32.57
C ILE A 344 2.08 -1.74 31.33
N MET A 345 2.22 -2.62 30.34
CA MET A 345 2.85 -2.25 29.07
C MET A 345 1.97 -1.28 28.28
N ARG A 346 0.64 -1.46 28.28
CA ARG A 346 -0.28 -0.50 27.64
C ARG A 346 -0.24 0.88 28.31
N CYS A 347 -0.12 0.92 29.65
CA CYS A 347 -0.08 2.19 30.39
C CYS A 347 1.20 3.00 30.12
N SER A 348 2.27 2.36 29.64
CA SER A 348 3.51 3.04 29.26
C SER A 348 3.36 3.90 28.00
N PHE A 349 2.35 3.63 27.17
CA PHE A 349 2.17 4.29 25.89
C PHE A 349 1.06 5.36 25.93
N GLU A 350 1.46 6.60 26.28
CA GLU A 350 0.66 7.85 26.26
C GLU A 350 -0.63 7.93 27.11
N LYS A 351 -1.35 6.83 27.38
CA LYS A 351 -2.67 6.84 28.06
C LYS A 351 -2.69 6.06 29.37
N THR A 352 -1.89 6.48 30.35
CA THR A 352 -1.71 5.72 31.60
C THR A 352 -2.98 5.61 32.44
N VAL A 353 -3.66 6.74 32.72
CA VAL A 353 -4.81 6.77 33.66
C VAL A 353 -6.01 6.00 33.10
N ASP A 354 -6.38 6.26 31.84
CA ASP A 354 -7.51 5.60 31.19
C ASP A 354 -7.33 4.07 31.17
N VAL A 355 -6.14 3.61 30.79
CA VAL A 355 -5.82 2.17 30.71
C VAL A 355 -5.90 1.51 32.09
N LEU A 356 -5.41 2.16 33.14
CA LEU A 356 -5.45 1.60 34.49
C LEU A 356 -6.88 1.55 35.06
N ILE A 357 -7.72 2.55 34.78
CA ILE A 357 -9.13 2.55 35.19
C ILE A 357 -9.87 1.42 34.46
N GLU A 358 -9.67 1.28 33.15
CA GLU A 358 -10.28 0.22 32.35
C GLU A 358 -9.82 -1.17 32.80
N ALA A 359 -8.53 -1.36 33.04
CA ALA A 359 -7.97 -2.60 33.56
C ALA A 359 -8.50 -2.93 34.96
N ALA A 360 -8.61 -1.94 35.85
CA ALA A 360 -9.19 -2.11 37.18
C ALA A 360 -10.67 -2.47 37.13
N ALA A 361 -11.44 -1.86 36.22
CA ALA A 361 -12.86 -2.16 36.03
C ALA A 361 -13.09 -3.58 35.52
N HIS A 362 -12.22 -4.10 34.65
CA HIS A 362 -12.28 -5.47 34.12
C HIS A 362 -11.51 -6.50 34.96
N SER A 363 -10.86 -6.08 36.06
CA SER A 363 -9.98 -6.94 36.87
C SER A 363 -8.92 -7.67 36.02
N GLU A 364 -8.31 -6.96 35.07
CA GLU A 364 -7.26 -7.53 34.23
C GLU A 364 -6.03 -7.90 35.06
N TYR A 365 -5.44 -9.05 34.74
CA TYR A 365 -4.23 -9.55 35.41
C TYR A 365 -3.01 -9.36 34.50
N ASP A 366 -1.91 -8.88 35.09
CA ASP A 366 -0.63 -8.71 34.40
C ASP A 366 0.32 -9.87 34.74
N SER A 367 0.88 -10.53 33.72
CA SER A 367 1.76 -11.69 33.92
C SER A 367 3.24 -11.32 34.10
N LEU A 368 3.57 -10.02 34.05
CA LEU A 368 4.91 -9.47 34.26
C LEU A 368 5.96 -10.15 33.38
N LYS A 369 5.61 -10.51 32.15
CA LYS A 369 6.54 -11.16 31.20
C LYS A 369 7.26 -10.13 30.35
N GLY A 370 6.64 -8.97 30.15
CA GLY A 370 7.19 -7.86 29.41
C GLY A 370 8.49 -7.30 30.01
N VAL A 371 9.22 -6.57 29.16
CA VAL A 371 10.44 -5.88 29.58
C VAL A 371 10.09 -4.67 30.44
N TYR A 372 9.05 -3.93 30.05
CA TYR A 372 8.66 -2.68 30.71
C TYR A 372 8.16 -2.91 32.15
N GLU A 373 7.26 -3.88 32.35
CA GLU A 373 6.73 -4.25 33.66
C GLU A 373 7.82 -4.55 34.69
N LYS A 374 8.84 -5.32 34.29
CA LYS A 374 9.94 -5.71 35.18
C LYS A 374 10.83 -4.54 35.55
N ILE A 375 11.10 -3.66 34.59
CA ILE A 375 11.86 -2.43 34.83
C ILE A 375 11.10 -1.54 35.81
N LEU A 376 9.77 -1.41 35.66
CA LEU A 376 8.94 -0.61 36.56
C LEU A 376 8.97 -1.14 38.00
N LEU A 377 8.99 -2.47 38.17
CA LEU A 377 9.06 -3.13 39.49
C LEU A 377 10.50 -3.24 40.04
N GLY A 378 11.51 -2.78 39.30
CA GLY A 378 12.92 -2.93 39.70
C GLY A 378 13.43 -4.38 39.69
N GLN A 379 12.78 -5.27 38.94
CA GLN A 379 13.17 -6.67 38.77
C GLN A 379 14.05 -6.87 37.53
N LEU A 380 14.84 -7.95 37.51
CA LEU A 380 15.67 -8.29 36.36
C LEU A 380 14.79 -8.68 35.14
N ALA A 381 14.89 -7.91 34.06
CA ALA A 381 14.19 -8.20 32.83
C ALA A 381 14.76 -9.44 32.11
N LYS A 382 13.89 -10.29 31.55
CA LYS A 382 14.28 -11.50 30.80
C LYS A 382 14.74 -11.16 29.38
N ILE A 383 15.78 -10.33 29.26
CA ILE A 383 16.36 -9.93 27.97
C ILE A 383 17.89 -9.98 28.05
N GLY A 384 18.56 -10.32 26.95
CA GLY A 384 20.02 -10.40 26.91
C GLY A 384 20.60 -11.33 27.97
N THR A 385 21.43 -10.80 28.86
CA THR A 385 22.07 -11.55 29.97
C THR A 385 21.07 -12.06 31.01
N GLY A 386 19.92 -11.40 31.18
CA GLY A 386 18.86 -11.83 32.09
C GLY A 386 17.92 -12.89 31.51
N SER A 387 18.14 -13.34 30.27
CA SER A 387 17.32 -14.38 29.63
C SER A 387 17.64 -15.80 30.10
N LEU A 388 18.78 -15.98 30.77
CA LEU A 388 19.28 -17.26 31.26
C LEU A 388 19.51 -17.19 32.77
N ASP A 389 19.16 -18.27 33.45
CA ASP A 389 19.47 -18.45 34.85
C ASP A 389 20.76 -19.26 34.99
N LEU A 390 21.61 -18.87 35.93
CA LEU A 390 22.85 -19.57 36.22
C LEU A 390 22.61 -20.56 37.36
N LEU A 391 22.95 -21.82 37.09
CA LEU A 391 22.95 -22.89 38.09
C LEU A 391 24.38 -23.33 38.33
N LEU A 392 24.72 -23.60 39.59
CA LEU A 392 26.03 -24.12 39.96
C LEU A 392 26.05 -25.64 39.78
N ASP A 393 26.96 -26.11 38.93
CA ASP A 393 27.24 -27.54 38.76
C ASP A 393 28.18 -28.01 39.88
N VAL A 394 27.61 -28.70 40.87
CA VAL A 394 28.32 -29.15 42.09
C VAL A 394 29.33 -30.27 41.79
N GLU A 395 29.08 -31.10 40.78
CA GLU A 395 29.98 -32.19 40.38
C GLU A 395 31.27 -31.63 39.78
N LYS A 396 31.12 -30.67 38.85
CA LYS A 396 32.28 -29.95 38.30
C LYS A 396 33.02 -29.16 39.38
N TYR A 397 32.30 -28.53 40.30
CA TYR A 397 32.93 -27.81 41.42
C TYR A 397 33.78 -28.73 42.30
N SER A 398 33.30 -29.95 42.59
CA SER A 398 34.01 -30.93 43.41
C SER A 398 35.26 -31.48 42.70
N SER A 399 35.23 -31.58 41.37
CA SER A 399 36.40 -31.93 40.56
C SER A 399 37.38 -30.78 40.34
N ALA A 400 37.00 -29.55 40.70
CA ALA A 400 37.82 -28.37 40.48
C ALA A 400 38.98 -28.31 41.48
N VAL A 401 40.20 -28.43 40.98
CA VAL A 401 41.42 -28.20 41.76
C VAL A 401 41.57 -26.70 42.00
N LYS A 402 41.75 -26.27 43.25
CA LYS A 402 42.16 -24.89 43.56
C LYS A 402 43.49 -24.60 42.86
N LEU A 403 43.47 -23.70 41.89
CA LEU A 403 44.70 -23.13 41.34
C LEU A 403 45.49 -22.51 42.50
N ARG A 404 46.66 -23.06 42.80
CA ARG A 404 47.63 -22.39 43.68
C ARG A 404 48.17 -21.20 42.89
N MET A 405 47.63 -20.02 43.17
CA MET A 405 48.21 -18.76 42.69
C MET A 405 49.52 -18.51 43.44
N ASN A 406 50.55 -18.05 42.73
CA ASN A 406 51.81 -17.64 43.34
C ASN A 406 51.54 -16.50 44.34
N ASN A 407 52.28 -16.50 45.44
CA ASN A 407 51.95 -15.82 46.70
C ASN A 407 51.81 -14.28 46.68
N ASP A 408 51.93 -13.61 45.54
CA ASP A 408 51.93 -12.14 45.46
C ASP A 408 50.55 -11.52 45.16
N ASP A 409 49.57 -12.31 44.67
CA ASP A 409 48.21 -11.82 44.36
C ASP A 409 47.17 -12.09 45.49
N ASN A 410 47.62 -12.66 46.61
CA ASN A 410 46.74 -13.17 47.67
C ASN A 410 45.97 -12.07 48.44
N ALA A 411 46.48 -10.84 48.51
CA ALA A 411 45.86 -9.78 49.30
C ALA A 411 44.54 -9.26 48.68
N SER A 412 44.45 -9.21 47.35
CA SER A 412 43.28 -8.65 46.66
C SER A 412 42.11 -9.64 46.59
N LEU A 413 42.40 -10.94 46.52
CA LEU A 413 41.40 -12.00 46.41
C LEU A 413 40.91 -12.52 47.77
N GLU A 414 41.70 -12.43 48.84
CA GLU A 414 41.19 -12.70 50.20
C GLU A 414 40.07 -11.73 50.60
N ILE A 415 40.19 -10.46 50.20
CA ILE A 415 39.14 -9.46 50.42
C ILE A 415 37.86 -9.85 49.65
N ILE A 416 37.98 -10.27 48.39
CA ILE A 416 36.82 -10.67 47.56
C ILE A 416 36.17 -11.96 48.08
N SER A 417 36.96 -12.95 48.54
CA SER A 417 36.44 -14.20 49.09
C SER A 417 35.76 -14.02 50.46
N LYS A 418 36.27 -13.13 51.32
CA LYS A 418 35.59 -12.75 52.57
C LYS A 418 34.30 -11.99 52.30
N TYR A 419 34.32 -11.05 51.36
CA TYR A 419 33.14 -10.25 50.99
C TYR A 419 32.01 -11.09 50.39
N THR A 420 32.35 -12.16 49.68
CA THR A 420 31.37 -13.10 49.11
C THR A 420 30.82 -14.09 50.13
N MET A 421 31.63 -14.52 51.11
CA MET A 421 31.19 -15.39 52.21
C MET A 421 30.32 -14.67 53.25
N GLU A 422 30.63 -13.42 53.60
CA GLU A 422 29.83 -12.65 54.56
C GLU A 422 28.42 -12.36 54.04
N LYS A 423 28.27 -12.01 52.75
CA LYS A 423 26.94 -11.81 52.13
C LYS A 423 26.14 -13.11 51.94
N PHE A 424 26.79 -14.27 51.88
CA PHE A 424 26.11 -15.56 51.74
C PHE A 424 25.43 -16.00 53.05
N ASN A 425 25.94 -15.55 54.21
CA ASN A 425 25.32 -15.83 55.50
C ASN A 425 24.19 -14.84 55.84
N GLU A 426 24.16 -13.66 55.22
CA GLU A 426 23.07 -12.67 55.41
C GLU A 426 21.85 -12.88 54.49
N SER A 427 21.98 -13.69 53.43
CA SER A 427 20.96 -13.81 52.36
C SER A 427 19.80 -14.78 52.64
N ASN A 428 19.56 -15.15 53.90
CA ASN A 428 18.25 -15.68 54.33
C ASN A 428 17.23 -14.58 54.63
N ILE A 429 17.56 -13.30 54.38
CA ILE A 429 16.62 -12.18 54.40
C ILE A 429 16.76 -11.42 53.08
N SER A 430 15.63 -11.15 52.44
CA SER A 430 15.48 -10.39 51.18
C SER A 430 16.42 -9.18 51.10
N PRO A 431 17.12 -8.93 49.98
CA PRO A 431 18.06 -7.82 49.89
C PRO A 431 17.31 -6.51 49.66
N SER A 432 17.01 -5.77 50.73
CA SER A 432 16.84 -4.32 50.67
C SER A 432 18.23 -3.67 50.63
N ILE A 433 18.73 -3.38 49.42
CA ILE A 433 20.04 -2.71 49.27
C ILE A 433 19.85 -1.20 49.39
N SER A 434 20.30 -0.63 50.52
CA SER A 434 20.64 0.78 50.63
C SER A 434 21.93 1.06 49.86
N TRP A 435 21.88 2.00 48.92
CA TRP A 435 23.01 2.40 48.09
C TRP A 435 24.07 3.13 48.92
N ASN A 436 25.31 2.61 48.94
CA ASN A 436 26.47 3.37 49.37
C ASN A 436 27.40 3.60 48.18
N ASN A 437 27.64 4.89 47.90
CA ASN A 437 28.40 5.44 46.79
C ASN A 437 29.90 5.21 46.98
N SER A 438 30.47 4.19 46.34
CA SER A 438 31.91 4.13 46.05
C SER A 438 32.26 2.94 45.15
N ILE A 439 31.96 3.06 43.85
CA ILE A 439 32.55 2.21 42.81
C ILE A 439 33.39 3.14 41.91
N PRO A 440 34.69 2.87 41.67
CA PRO A 440 35.47 3.62 40.70
C PRO A 440 35.05 3.24 39.27
N PRO A 441 35.05 4.19 38.30
CA PRO A 441 34.56 3.92 36.96
C PRO A 441 35.52 2.99 36.21
N SER A 442 35.00 1.92 35.61
CA SER A 442 35.71 1.10 34.63
C SER A 442 35.89 1.87 33.31
N PRO A 443 37.01 1.70 32.59
CA PRO A 443 37.28 2.44 31.35
C PRO A 443 36.36 1.95 30.23
N SER A 444 35.41 2.80 29.84
CA SER A 444 34.60 2.63 28.63
C SER A 444 35.43 3.00 27.40
N TYR A 445 35.82 2.02 26.58
CA TYR A 445 36.16 2.29 25.19
C TYR A 445 34.87 2.47 24.38
N CYS A 446 34.37 3.70 24.35
CA CYS A 446 33.43 4.18 23.33
C CYS A 446 34.07 5.37 22.63
N SER A 447 34.70 5.12 21.48
CA SER A 447 35.07 6.19 20.56
C SER A 447 33.84 6.59 19.76
N SER A 448 33.07 7.56 20.25
CA SER A 448 32.06 8.28 19.48
C SER A 448 32.57 9.70 19.21
N THR A 449 33.21 9.90 18.06
CA THR A 449 33.59 11.22 17.57
C THR A 449 32.33 11.93 17.08
N THR A 450 31.89 12.97 17.79
CA THR A 450 30.87 13.92 17.32
C THR A 450 31.58 15.17 16.83
N LEU A 451 31.49 15.46 15.53
CA LEU A 451 31.90 16.74 14.96
C LEU A 451 30.71 17.69 14.98
N VAL A 452 30.83 18.76 15.77
CA VAL A 452 29.92 19.90 15.78
C VAL A 452 30.51 20.95 14.84
N HIS A 453 29.80 21.30 13.76
CA HIS A 453 30.12 22.50 12.99
C HIS A 453 29.36 23.68 13.59
N VAL A 454 30.13 24.68 14.03
CA VAL A 454 29.66 26.02 14.38
C VAL A 454 29.93 26.92 13.18
N THR A 455 28.84 27.50 12.67
CA THR A 455 28.69 28.52 11.60
C THR A 455 29.30 28.25 10.23
#